data_AF-A0A0P0XKJ3-F1
#
_entry.id   AF-A0A0P0XKJ3-F1
#
_cell.length_a   1.000
_cell.length_b   1.000
_cell.length_c   1.000
_cell.angle_alpha   90.00
_cell.angle_beta   90.00
_cell.angle_gamma   90.00
#
_symmetry.space_group_name_H-M   'P 1'
#
loop_
_entity.id
_entity.type
_entity.pdbx_description
1 polymer ?
#
loop_
_entity_poly.entity_id
_entity_poly.type
_entity_poly.pdbx_seq_one_letter_code
_entity_poly.pdbx_strand_id
1 'polypeptide(L)'
;MVVLVVATASDPASIGPAAAFLAMPGWSPGPPIPEGMESFTNGDVRLLKHERSIIAEDDLDNRWQAATGEAVSEVIFLSKHTAVSNRPALTVHPIGWLFLVIKCYMFLVYPWLC
;
A
#
# COMPACT_ATOMS: atom_id res chain seq x y z
N MET A 1 14.10 1.53 10.76
CA MET A 1 13.56 0.84 9.57
C MET A 1 12.06 1.04 9.61
N VAL A 2 11.44 1.28 8.47
CA VAL A 2 10.00 1.57 8.38
C VAL A 2 9.27 0.55 7.50
N VAL A 3 7.98 0.38 7.76
CA VAL A 3 7.05 -0.38 6.91
C VAL A 3 6.23 0.59 6.10
N LEU A 4 6.26 0.46 4.77
CA LEU A 4 5.38 1.21 3.89
C LEU A 4 4.08 0.43 3.70
N VAL A 5 2.94 1.09 3.87
CA VAL A 5 1.62 0.61 3.47
C VAL A 5 1.17 1.52 2.33
N VAL A 6 0.80 0.95 1.20
CA VAL A 6 0.50 1.69 -0.03
C VAL A 6 -0.95 1.46 -0.40
N ALA A 7 -1.69 2.55 -0.57
CA ALA A 7 -3.06 2.55 -1.03
C ALA A 7 -3.18 3.43 -2.27
N THR A 8 -4.01 3.02 -3.24
CA THR A 8 -4.22 3.82 -4.44
C THR A 8 -5.66 4.28 -4.56
N ALA A 9 -5.86 5.51 -5.01
CA ALA A 9 -7.19 6.04 -5.28
C ALA A 9 -7.84 5.38 -6.50
N SER A 10 -7.03 4.78 -7.39
CA SER A 10 -7.49 4.02 -8.55
C SER A 10 -8.01 2.63 -8.21
N ASP A 11 -7.77 2.14 -6.99
CA ASP A 11 -8.26 0.84 -6.51
C ASP A 11 -9.27 1.03 -5.36
N PRO A 12 -10.59 0.81 -5.61
CA PRO A 12 -11.61 0.97 -4.58
C PRO A 12 -11.38 0.11 -3.33
N ALA A 13 -10.72 -1.05 -3.45
CA ALA A 13 -10.45 -1.92 -2.31
C ALA A 13 -9.36 -1.35 -1.38
N SER A 14 -8.59 -0.37 -1.83
CA SER A 14 -7.54 0.29 -1.05
C SER A 14 -8.07 1.46 -0.22
N ILE A 15 -9.16 2.11 -0.68
CA ILE A 15 -9.72 3.33 -0.07
C ILE A 15 -10.23 3.06 1.35
N GLY A 16 -11.07 2.03 1.51
CA GLY A 16 -11.67 1.68 2.81
C GLY A 16 -10.62 1.40 3.89
N PRO A 17 -9.67 0.47 3.65
CA PRO A 17 -8.60 0.18 4.61
C PRO A 17 -7.69 1.38 4.91
N ALA A 18 -7.33 2.19 3.90
CA ALA A 18 -6.54 3.40 4.13
C ALA A 18 -7.27 4.42 5.01
N ALA A 19 -8.57 4.62 4.78
CA ALA A 19 -9.39 5.48 5.63
C ALA A 19 -9.50 4.92 7.05
N ALA A 20 -9.65 3.61 7.21
CA ALA A 20 -9.66 2.96 8.52
C ALA A 20 -8.34 3.13 9.27
N PHE A 21 -7.19 3.07 8.58
CA PHE A 21 -5.90 3.43 9.17
C PHE A 21 -5.91 4.85 9.69
N LEU A 22 -6.23 5.83 8.85
CA LEU A 22 -6.19 7.25 9.22
C LEU A 22 -7.21 7.66 10.29
N ALA A 23 -8.27 6.88 10.48
CA ALA A 23 -9.24 7.07 11.56
C ALA A 23 -8.72 6.61 12.93
N MET A 24 -7.68 5.77 12.97
CA MET A 24 -7.04 5.38 14.23
C MET A 24 -6.20 6.53 14.81
N PRO A 25 -6.05 6.62 16.14
CA PRO A 25 -5.16 7.61 16.75
C PRO A 25 -3.69 7.35 16.38
N GLY A 26 -2.89 8.42 16.40
CA GLY A 26 -1.43 8.35 16.19
C GLY A 26 -0.97 8.58 14.76
N TRP A 27 -1.89 8.76 13.81
CA TRP A 27 -1.55 9.17 12.44
C TRP A 27 -1.37 10.69 12.35
N SER A 28 -0.24 11.09 11.77
CA SER A 28 0.04 12.48 11.42
C SER A 28 0.45 12.60 9.95
N PRO A 29 0.27 13.78 9.32
CA PRO A 29 0.83 14.03 7.99
C PRO A 29 2.34 13.77 7.97
N GLY A 30 2.79 13.07 6.94
CA GLY A 30 4.19 12.76 6.70
C GLY A 30 4.90 13.75 5.77
N PRO A 31 6.17 13.48 5.43
CA PRO A 31 6.93 14.35 4.54
C PRO A 31 6.33 14.34 3.12
N PRO A 32 6.40 15.48 2.39
CA PRO A 32 6.04 15.51 0.98
C PRO A 32 6.99 14.62 0.18
N ILE A 33 6.45 13.83 -0.74
CA ILE A 33 7.20 12.84 -1.52
C ILE A 33 7.11 13.23 -2.99
N PRO A 34 8.14 12.93 -3.81
CA PRO A 34 8.05 13.12 -5.25
C PRO A 34 6.79 12.47 -5.84
N GLU A 35 6.31 13.02 -6.96
CA GLU A 35 5.21 12.45 -7.76
C GLU A 35 3.79 12.60 -7.18
N GLY A 36 3.60 13.47 -6.17
CA GLY A 36 2.27 13.86 -5.70
C GLY A 36 1.59 12.84 -4.79
N MET A 37 2.38 11.97 -4.14
CA MET A 37 1.85 11.05 -3.12
C MET A 37 1.60 11.77 -1.80
N GLU A 38 0.46 11.51 -1.19
CA GLU A 38 0.23 11.87 0.20
C GLU A 38 0.89 10.83 1.10
N SER A 39 1.61 11.26 2.13
CA SER A 39 2.21 10.37 3.11
C SER A 39 1.68 10.68 4.51
N PHE A 40 1.58 9.64 5.33
CA PHE A 40 1.15 9.71 6.72
C PHE A 40 2.04 8.80 7.57
N THR A 41 2.25 9.18 8.81
CA THR A 41 3.18 8.51 9.72
C THR A 41 2.49 8.08 10.99
N ASN A 42 2.80 6.88 11.47
CA ASN A 42 2.42 6.39 12.80
C ASN A 42 3.49 5.40 13.29
N GLY A 43 4.32 5.81 14.26
CA GLY A 43 5.45 5.00 14.74
C GLY A 43 6.43 4.64 13.60
N ASP A 44 6.64 3.34 13.38
CA ASP A 44 7.50 2.82 12.30
C ASP A 44 6.72 2.51 11.00
N VAL A 45 5.42 2.85 10.95
CA VAL A 45 4.56 2.62 9.78
C VAL A 45 4.37 3.92 9.01
N ARG A 46 4.39 3.82 7.68
CA ARG A 46 4.12 4.91 6.74
C ARG A 46 2.97 4.50 5.84
N LEU A 47 1.93 5.31 5.75
CA LEU A 47 0.83 5.09 4.80
C LEU A 47 1.02 6.05 3.62
N LEU A 48 1.09 5.51 2.43
CA LEU A 48 1.23 6.24 1.17
C LEU A 48 -0.08 6.14 0.40
N LYS A 49 -0.56 7.30 -0.09
CA LYS A 49 -1.73 7.39 -0.95
C LYS A 49 -1.34 8.07 -2.26
N HIS A 50 -1.66 7.44 -3.39
CA HIS A 50 -1.43 8.01 -4.71
C HIS A 50 -2.47 7.55 -5.73
N GLU A 51 -2.51 8.17 -6.91
CA GLU A 51 -3.51 7.84 -7.94
C GLU A 51 -3.04 6.76 -8.92
N ARG A 52 -1.72 6.56 -9.06
CA ARG A 52 -1.13 5.58 -9.98
C ARG A 52 -1.50 4.12 -9.64
N SER A 53 -1.40 3.24 -10.63
CA SER A 53 -1.58 1.80 -10.44
C SER A 53 -0.45 1.21 -9.61
N ILE A 54 -0.78 0.29 -8.72
CA ILE A 54 0.16 -0.45 -7.87
C ILE A 54 1.19 -1.24 -8.69
N ILE A 55 0.80 -1.73 -9.87
CA ILE A 55 1.68 -2.52 -10.75
C ILE A 55 2.80 -1.66 -11.35
N ALA A 56 2.64 -0.33 -11.38
CA ALA A 56 3.61 0.60 -11.93
C ALA A 56 4.56 1.19 -10.89
N GLU A 57 4.48 0.78 -9.62
CA GLU A 57 5.29 1.32 -8.53
C GLU A 57 6.58 0.51 -8.34
N ASP A 58 7.45 0.55 -9.35
CA ASP A 58 8.79 -0.01 -9.26
C ASP A 58 9.66 0.79 -8.26
N ASP A 59 10.57 0.08 -7.58
CA ASP A 59 11.61 0.64 -6.70
C ASP A 59 11.10 1.64 -5.64
N LEU A 60 9.87 1.46 -5.16
CA LEU A 60 9.24 2.40 -4.22
C LEU A 60 10.00 2.52 -2.91
N ASP A 61 10.57 1.42 -2.42
CA ASP A 61 11.45 1.38 -1.25
C ASP A 61 12.72 2.22 -1.44
N ASN A 62 13.39 2.07 -2.59
CA ASN A 62 14.58 2.84 -2.95
C ASN A 62 14.25 4.33 -3.06
N ARG A 63 13.14 4.68 -3.72
CA ARG A 63 12.68 6.07 -3.85
C ARG A 63 12.33 6.68 -2.50
N TRP A 64 11.64 5.93 -1.62
CA TRP A 64 11.33 6.38 -0.27
C TRP A 64 12.61 6.66 0.53
N GLN A 65 13.55 5.72 0.54
CA GLN A 65 14.80 5.88 1.27
C GLN A 65 15.64 7.05 0.73
N ALA A 66 15.66 7.25 -0.59
CA ALA A 66 16.34 8.40 -1.20
C ALA A 66 15.71 9.74 -0.80
N ALA A 67 14.37 9.80 -0.69
CA ALA A 67 13.65 11.03 -0.36
C ALA A 67 13.67 11.37 1.14
N THR A 68 13.63 10.36 2.01
CA THR A 68 13.42 10.55 3.46
C THR A 68 14.61 10.17 4.33
N GLY A 69 15.57 9.40 3.78
CA GLY A 69 16.66 8.77 4.53
C GLY A 69 16.23 7.54 5.34
N GLU A 70 14.94 7.18 5.34
CA GLU A 70 14.44 6.05 6.12
C GLU A 70 14.59 4.74 5.32
N ALA A 71 15.32 3.77 5.89
CA ALA A 71 15.42 2.43 5.31
C ALA A 71 14.09 1.67 5.44
N VAL A 72 13.64 1.06 4.35
CA VAL A 72 12.38 0.32 4.27
C VAL A 72 12.62 -1.17 4.53
N SER A 73 11.87 -1.75 5.47
CA SER A 73 11.90 -3.19 5.71
C SER A 73 10.94 -3.96 4.81
N GLU A 74 9.77 -3.35 4.55
CA GLU A 74 8.57 -3.98 3.99
C GLU A 74 7.68 -2.97 3.25
N VAL A 75 7.01 -3.39 2.17
CA VAL A 75 6.10 -2.56 1.34
C VAL A 75 4.75 -3.25 1.09
N ILE A 76 3.77 -3.02 1.95
CA ILE A 76 2.47 -3.68 1.90
C ILE A 76 1.53 -2.91 0.98
N PHE A 77 1.17 -3.48 -0.16
CA PHE A 77 0.14 -2.92 -1.03
C PHE A 77 -1.25 -3.38 -0.59
N LEU A 78 -2.16 -2.42 -0.42
CA LEU A 78 -3.59 -2.64 -0.28
C LEU A 78 -4.19 -2.63 -1.68
N SER A 79 -4.79 -3.74 -2.13
CA SER A 79 -5.35 -3.82 -3.48
C SER A 79 -6.50 -4.81 -3.58
N LYS A 80 -7.34 -4.70 -4.62
CA LYS A 80 -8.34 -5.71 -4.92
C LYS A 80 -7.68 -6.96 -5.50
N HIS A 81 -8.16 -8.10 -5.05
CA HIS A 81 -7.95 -9.35 -5.77
C HIS A 81 -9.19 -9.67 -6.61
N THR A 82 -9.01 -9.98 -7.89
CA THR A 82 -10.13 -10.33 -8.79
C THR A 82 -10.07 -11.80 -9.15
N ALA A 83 -11.10 -12.55 -8.74
CA ALA A 83 -11.24 -13.95 -9.06
C ALA A 83 -12.63 -14.23 -9.65
N VAL A 84 -12.70 -15.09 -10.68
CA VAL A 84 -13.94 -15.50 -11.35
C VAL A 84 -14.94 -16.20 -10.42
N SER A 85 -14.48 -16.73 -9.28
CA SER A 85 -15.33 -17.45 -8.32
C SER A 85 -16.33 -16.56 -7.58
N ASN A 86 -16.19 -15.23 -7.63
CA ASN A 86 -17.06 -14.26 -6.97
C ASN A 86 -17.31 -14.55 -5.46
N ARG A 87 -16.32 -15.14 -4.78
CA ARG A 87 -16.36 -15.46 -3.36
C ARG A 87 -15.72 -14.32 -2.56
N PRO A 88 -16.34 -13.86 -1.46
CA PRO A 88 -15.66 -12.99 -0.50
C PRO A 88 -14.37 -13.64 -0.02
N ALA A 89 -13.28 -12.89 0.00
CA ALA A 89 -12.00 -13.37 0.47
C ALA A 89 -11.11 -12.22 0.98
N LEU A 90 -10.31 -12.52 1.98
CA LEU A 90 -9.16 -11.72 2.36
C LEU A 90 -7.93 -12.55 2.00
N THR A 91 -7.07 -12.02 1.14
CA THR A 91 -5.96 -12.76 0.55
C THR A 91 -4.63 -12.05 0.79
N VAL A 92 -3.57 -12.83 0.95
CA VAL A 92 -2.20 -12.33 1.09
C VAL A 92 -1.34 -13.22 0.20
N HIS A 93 -0.56 -12.65 -0.71
CA HIS A 93 0.27 -13.44 -1.63
C HIS A 93 1.48 -12.64 -2.12
N PRO A 94 2.67 -13.24 -2.31
CA PRO A 94 3.79 -12.56 -2.94
C PRO A 94 3.47 -11.96 -4.32
N ILE A 95 4.02 -10.78 -4.63
CA ILE A 95 4.17 -10.23 -5.98
C ILE A 95 5.59 -10.55 -6.37
N GLY A 96 5.68 -11.18 -7.51
CA GLY A 96 6.91 -11.65 -8.06
C GLY A 96 6.60 -12.39 -9.32
N TRP A 97 7.50 -12.34 -10.27
CA TRP A 97 7.47 -13.31 -11.35
C TRP A 97 8.04 -14.63 -10.81
N LEU A 98 7.69 -15.75 -11.44
CA LEU A 98 8.42 -16.99 -11.18
C LEU A 98 9.92 -16.65 -11.37
N PHE A 99 10.74 -16.90 -10.34
CA PHE A 99 12.17 -16.55 -10.22
C PHE A 99 12.55 -15.16 -9.65
N LEU A 100 11.62 -14.24 -9.36
CA LEU A 100 11.93 -12.97 -8.69
C LEU A 100 10.88 -12.66 -7.61
N VAL A 101 11.25 -12.77 -6.33
CA VAL A 101 10.39 -12.40 -5.20
C VAL A 101 10.64 -10.96 -4.81
N ILE A 102 9.64 -10.10 -4.97
CA ILE A 102 9.60 -8.77 -4.34
C ILE A 102 8.81 -8.92 -3.03
N LYS A 103 9.14 -8.12 -2.00
CA LYS A 103 8.57 -8.22 -0.65
C LYS A 103 7.19 -7.52 -0.56
N CYS A 104 6.25 -8.12 0.22
CA CYS A 104 5.09 -7.56 1.00
C CYS A 104 3.65 -7.39 0.42
N TYR A 105 2.57 -7.81 1.15
CA TYR A 105 1.18 -7.88 0.62
C TYR A 105 -0.02 -7.86 1.61
N MET A 106 -1.15 -7.26 1.19
CA MET A 106 -2.52 -7.61 1.60
C MET A 106 -3.56 -7.23 0.53
N PHE A 107 -4.29 -8.20 -0.02
CA PHE A 107 -5.35 -7.98 -1.00
C PHE A 107 -6.75 -8.29 -0.42
N LEU A 108 -7.68 -7.34 -0.50
CA LEU A 108 -9.07 -7.50 -0.06
C LEU A 108 -9.98 -7.78 -1.25
N VAL A 109 -10.72 -8.89 -1.21
CA VAL A 109 -11.87 -9.13 -2.10
C VAL A 109 -13.11 -8.61 -1.38
N TYR A 110 -13.57 -7.41 -1.75
CA TYR A 110 -14.92 -6.97 -1.41
C TYR A 110 -15.91 -7.57 -2.41
N PRO A 111 -16.90 -8.37 -2.00
CA PRO A 111 -18.16 -8.43 -2.70
C PRO A 111 -19.01 -7.28 -2.16
N TRP A 112 -19.28 -6.27 -2.99
CA TRP A 112 -20.44 -5.40 -2.82
C TRP A 112 -20.65 -4.82 -1.40
N LEU A 113 -19.88 -3.78 -1.06
CA LEU A 113 -20.41 -2.71 -0.21
C LEU A 113 -20.35 -1.41 -1.03
N CYS A 114 -21.44 -1.19 -1.79
CA CYS A 114 -21.91 0.15 -2.09
C CYS A 114 -22.58 0.74 -0.85
#